data_AF-A0A3C1GKH9-F1
#
_entry.id   AF-A0A3C1GKH9-F1
#
_cell.length_a   1.000
_cell.length_b   1.000
_cell.length_c   1.000
_cell.angle_alpha   90.00
_cell.angle_beta   90.00
_cell.angle_gamma   90.00
#
_symmetry.space_group_name_H-M   'P 1'
#
loop_
_entity.id
_entity.type
_entity.pdbx_description
1 polymer ?
#
loop_
_entity_poly.entity_id
_entity_poly.type
_entity_poly.pdbx_seq_one_letter_code
_entity_poly.pdbx_strand_id
1 'polypeptide(L)'
;MVTMGRELARAGVALACMVVWGLVMLVVKIERREEWAAGRRDKAATLRAYGGSLRQDWAFITQPGPIPERARMNRKDEQAAEHAKMAEHHDAKAAGLEAQLERSVFSDDPDAIEQLEARIAEHEAKRDRMRRVNALYKKGDVAGLAALGLDLERLRVKLAAAGPYWGDKPHVAYELTNLGARIRADRERIAAIRARTQRATAAEAAGGVLIEGGEYVRVTFAAPPERAILEALKAAGFQWGGGSWVGPRARLPEAVQEGRS
;
A
#
# COMPACT_ATOMS: atom_id res chain seq x y z
N MET A 1 -35.32 6.41 14.52
CA MET A 1 -34.04 6.67 15.22
C MET A 1 -32.82 5.90 14.66
N VAL A 2 -32.88 5.31 13.45
CA VAL A 2 -31.72 4.63 12.82
C VAL A 2 -31.16 5.42 11.61
N THR A 3 -31.84 6.51 11.22
CA THR A 3 -31.47 7.35 10.08
C THR A 3 -30.67 8.61 10.44
N MET A 4 -30.66 9.06 11.71
CA MET A 4 -29.87 10.22 12.15
C MET A 4 -28.41 9.88 12.55
N GLY A 5 -28.11 8.60 12.80
CA GLY A 5 -26.76 8.14 13.15
C GLY A 5 -25.84 7.88 11.96
N ARG A 6 -26.38 7.81 10.73
CA ARG A 6 -25.60 7.51 9.50
C ARG A 6 -25.05 8.75 8.79
N GLU A 7 -25.57 9.95 9.06
CA GLU A 7 -25.04 11.20 8.49
C GLU A 7 -23.94 11.82 9.35
N LEU A 8 -24.02 11.70 10.68
CA LEU A 8 -22.96 12.16 11.59
C LEU A 8 -21.67 11.32 11.49
N ALA A 9 -21.76 10.05 11.09
CA ALA A 9 -20.60 9.20 10.84
C ALA A 9 -19.91 9.43 9.48
N ARG A 10 -20.54 10.13 8.54
CA ARG A 10 -19.97 10.39 7.19
C ARG A 10 -19.28 11.75 7.06
N ALA A 11 -19.65 12.74 7.88
CA ALA A 11 -19.04 14.07 7.83
C ALA A 11 -17.84 14.24 8.82
N GLY A 12 -17.85 13.55 9.97
CA GLY A 12 -16.83 13.68 11.02
C GLY A 12 -15.51 12.95 10.77
N VAL A 13 -15.48 11.93 9.90
CA VAL A 13 -14.33 11.00 9.75
C VAL A 13 -13.22 11.52 8.83
N ALA A 14 -13.53 12.41 7.89
CA ALA A 14 -12.59 12.79 6.82
C ALA A 14 -11.34 13.65 7.18
N LEU A 15 -10.94 13.85 8.46
CA LEU A 15 -9.76 14.66 8.79
C LEU A 15 -8.96 14.25 10.02
N ALA A 16 -9.57 13.51 10.96
CA ALA A 16 -8.81 12.59 11.81
C ALA A 16 -8.15 11.45 11.00
N CYS A 17 -8.68 11.21 9.79
CA CYS A 17 -8.23 10.14 8.91
C CYS A 17 -6.84 10.33 8.31
N MET A 18 -6.35 11.54 8.00
CA MET A 18 -5.16 11.68 7.14
C MET A 18 -3.82 11.30 7.78
N VAL A 19 -3.74 11.13 9.11
CA VAL A 19 -2.47 10.86 9.83
C VAL A 19 -2.33 9.38 10.23
N VAL A 20 -3.38 8.56 10.05
CA VAL A 20 -3.38 7.11 10.32
C VAL A 20 -4.01 6.34 9.14
N TRP A 21 -4.18 7.00 7.99
CA TRP A 21 -5.06 6.50 6.91
C TRP A 21 -4.50 5.33 6.11
N GLY A 22 -3.19 5.32 5.84
CA GLY A 22 -2.60 4.35 4.92
C GLY A 22 -2.73 2.92 5.44
N LEU A 23 -2.32 2.70 6.69
CA LEU A 23 -2.39 1.43 7.38
C LEU A 23 -3.85 1.00 7.59
N VAL A 24 -4.67 1.88 8.19
CA VAL A 24 -6.08 1.57 8.51
C VAL A 24 -6.91 1.30 7.26
N MET A 25 -6.71 2.05 6.18
CA MET A 25 -7.43 1.81 4.93
C MET A 25 -7.07 0.47 4.30
N LEU A 26 -5.79 0.08 4.34
CA LEU A 26 -5.37 -1.22 3.80
C LEU A 26 -5.97 -2.36 4.62
N VAL A 27 -5.94 -2.28 5.95
CA VAL A 27 -6.55 -3.27 6.85
C VAL A 27 -8.06 -3.40 6.59
N VAL A 28 -8.80 -2.29 6.58
CA VAL A 28 -10.25 -2.30 6.29
C VAL A 28 -10.54 -2.89 4.91
N LYS A 29 -9.67 -2.65 3.92
CA LYS A 29 -9.82 -3.21 2.58
C LYS A 29 -9.54 -4.71 2.55
N ILE A 30 -8.60 -5.20 3.35
CA ILE A 30 -8.32 -6.64 3.53
C ILE A 30 -9.56 -7.31 4.13
N GLU A 31 -10.03 -6.83 5.28
CA GLU A 31 -11.22 -7.35 5.96
C GLU A 31 -12.42 -7.41 5.01
N ARG A 32 -12.64 -6.34 4.23
CA ARG A 32 -13.72 -6.29 3.25
C ARG A 32 -13.60 -7.36 2.15
N ARG A 33 -12.37 -7.70 1.75
CA ARG A 33 -12.11 -8.77 0.76
C ARG A 33 -12.38 -10.13 1.37
N GLU A 34 -12.00 -10.34 2.61
CA GLU A 34 -12.27 -11.58 3.35
C GLU A 34 -13.78 -11.79 3.57
N GLU A 35 -14.52 -10.74 3.94
CA GLU A 35 -15.99 -10.76 4.03
C GLU A 35 -16.62 -11.20 2.70
N TRP A 36 -16.16 -10.64 1.58
CA TRP A 36 -16.66 -11.03 0.26
C TRP A 36 -16.28 -12.46 -0.11
N ALA A 37 -15.07 -12.91 0.22
CA ALA A 37 -14.67 -14.30 0.02
C ALA A 37 -15.55 -15.25 0.82
N ALA A 38 -15.76 -14.98 2.12
CA ALA A 38 -16.63 -15.76 3.00
C ALA A 38 -18.05 -15.86 2.44
N GLY A 39 -18.67 -14.73 2.10
CA GLY A 39 -20.02 -14.73 1.53
C GLY A 39 -20.13 -15.47 0.18
N ARG A 40 -19.04 -15.55 -0.60
CA ARG A 40 -18.98 -16.36 -1.83
C ARG A 40 -18.83 -17.85 -1.52
N ARG A 41 -18.03 -18.22 -0.52
CA ARG A 41 -17.90 -19.61 -0.04
C ARG A 41 -19.23 -20.13 0.51
N ASP A 42 -19.94 -19.34 1.30
CA ASP A 42 -21.24 -19.73 1.86
C ASP A 42 -22.28 -20.02 0.76
N LYS A 43 -22.32 -19.15 -0.27
CA LYS A 43 -23.15 -19.38 -1.45
C LYS A 43 -22.75 -20.64 -2.21
N ALA A 44 -21.46 -20.86 -2.43
CA ALA A 44 -20.97 -22.08 -3.07
C ALA A 44 -21.34 -23.35 -2.26
N ALA A 45 -21.19 -23.30 -0.94
CA ALA A 45 -21.54 -24.39 -0.04
C ALA A 45 -23.04 -24.71 -0.08
N THR A 46 -23.90 -23.68 -0.06
CA THR A 46 -25.36 -23.85 -0.17
C THR A 46 -25.76 -24.46 -1.51
N LEU A 47 -25.14 -24.03 -2.61
CA LEU A 47 -25.40 -24.58 -3.94
C LEU A 47 -24.91 -26.03 -4.07
N ARG A 48 -23.75 -26.38 -3.49
CA ARG A 48 -23.25 -27.78 -3.44
C ARG A 48 -24.10 -28.69 -2.58
N ALA A 49 -24.73 -28.16 -1.54
CA ALA A 49 -25.65 -28.94 -0.70
C ALA A 49 -26.96 -29.31 -1.43
N TYR A 50 -27.28 -28.65 -2.54
CA TYR A 50 -28.47 -28.96 -3.34
C TYR A 50 -28.44 -30.41 -3.84
N GLY A 51 -29.56 -31.12 -3.66
CA GLY A 51 -29.72 -32.50 -4.11
C GLY A 51 -28.84 -33.49 -3.35
N GLY A 52 -28.44 -33.19 -2.10
CA GLY A 52 -27.49 -34.01 -1.33
C GLY A 52 -27.80 -35.51 -1.28
N SER A 53 -29.07 -35.91 -1.14
CA SER A 53 -29.49 -37.32 -1.19
C SER A 53 -29.33 -37.94 -2.58
N LEU A 54 -29.67 -37.19 -3.63
CA LEU A 54 -29.56 -37.63 -5.03
C LEU A 54 -28.10 -37.77 -5.51
N ARG A 55 -27.16 -37.05 -4.87
CA ARG A 55 -25.72 -37.14 -5.17
C ARG A 55 -25.09 -38.46 -4.72
N GLN A 56 -25.74 -39.21 -3.84
CA GLN A 56 -25.28 -40.53 -3.38
C GLN A 56 -26.08 -41.68 -4.00
N ASP A 57 -27.14 -41.36 -4.75
CA ASP A 57 -27.96 -42.35 -5.44
C ASP A 57 -27.31 -42.73 -6.78
N TRP A 58 -26.67 -43.89 -6.79
CA TRP A 58 -26.00 -44.44 -7.97
C TRP A 58 -26.99 -44.69 -9.13
N ALA A 59 -28.22 -45.10 -8.83
CA ALA A 59 -29.24 -45.32 -9.85
C ALA A 59 -29.62 -43.99 -10.50
N PHE A 60 -29.87 -42.95 -9.69
CA PHE A 60 -30.15 -41.61 -10.20
C PHE A 60 -28.99 -41.00 -11.01
N ILE A 61 -27.73 -41.27 -10.66
CA ILE A 61 -26.54 -40.71 -11.34
C ILE A 61 -26.24 -41.43 -12.66
N THR A 62 -26.37 -42.75 -12.69
CA THR A 62 -25.95 -43.55 -13.86
C THR A 62 -27.07 -43.85 -14.84
N GLN A 63 -28.32 -43.53 -14.48
CA GLN A 63 -29.47 -43.72 -15.37
C GLN A 63 -29.25 -42.98 -16.71
N PRO A 64 -29.42 -43.67 -17.85
CA PRO A 64 -29.28 -43.06 -19.17
C PRO A 64 -30.47 -42.15 -19.51
N GLY A 65 -30.21 -41.17 -20.37
CA GLY A 65 -31.22 -40.22 -20.87
C GLY A 65 -31.23 -38.87 -20.12
N PRO A 66 -31.94 -37.86 -20.67
CA PRO A 66 -32.00 -36.53 -20.09
C PRO A 66 -32.93 -36.49 -18.86
N ILE A 67 -32.36 -36.29 -17.68
CA ILE A 67 -33.11 -36.11 -16.43
C ILE A 67 -33.12 -34.62 -16.04
N PRO A 68 -34.29 -33.93 -16.01
CA PRO A 68 -34.37 -32.52 -15.70
C PRO A 68 -33.76 -32.13 -14.35
N GLU A 69 -33.90 -33.00 -13.35
CA GLU A 69 -33.34 -32.78 -12.02
C GLU A 69 -31.81 -32.84 -12.00
N ARG A 70 -31.23 -33.77 -12.75
CA ARG A 70 -29.77 -33.83 -12.93
C ARG A 70 -29.24 -32.60 -13.64
N ALA A 71 -29.96 -32.10 -14.66
CA ALA A 71 -29.61 -30.84 -15.32
C ALA A 71 -29.70 -29.64 -14.37
N ARG A 72 -30.66 -29.61 -13.44
CA ARG A 72 -30.73 -28.59 -12.37
C ARG A 72 -29.53 -28.69 -11.43
N MET A 73 -29.17 -29.90 -10.98
CA MET A 73 -28.01 -30.15 -10.12
C MET A 73 -26.71 -29.69 -10.79
N ASN A 74 -26.48 -30.07 -12.05
CA ASN A 74 -25.28 -29.66 -12.78
C ASN A 74 -25.17 -28.12 -12.89
N ARG A 75 -26.28 -27.42 -13.18
CA ARG A 75 -26.29 -25.95 -13.19
C ARG A 75 -25.96 -25.35 -11.81
N LYS A 76 -26.40 -25.99 -10.73
CA LYS A 76 -26.06 -25.56 -9.36
C LYS A 76 -24.59 -25.79 -9.04
N ASP A 77 -24.01 -26.88 -9.52
CA ASP A 77 -22.58 -27.17 -9.39
C ASP A 77 -21.72 -26.18 -10.20
N GLU A 78 -22.13 -25.85 -11.43
CA GLU A 78 -21.49 -24.81 -12.23
C GLU A 78 -21.52 -23.46 -11.50
N GLN A 79 -22.69 -23.03 -11.00
CA GLN A 79 -22.83 -21.82 -10.19
C GLN A 79 -21.95 -21.88 -8.93
N ALA A 80 -21.90 -23.02 -8.25
CA ALA A 80 -21.06 -23.18 -7.07
C ALA A 80 -19.56 -23.07 -7.40
N ALA A 81 -19.13 -23.61 -8.54
CA ALA A 81 -17.76 -23.51 -9.02
C ALA A 81 -17.40 -22.05 -9.35
N GLU A 82 -18.30 -21.29 -9.97
CA GLU A 82 -18.10 -19.85 -10.22
C GLU A 82 -17.98 -19.06 -8.91
N HIS A 83 -18.84 -19.34 -7.93
CA HIS A 83 -18.76 -18.72 -6.61
C HIS A 83 -17.46 -19.08 -5.88
N ALA A 84 -16.98 -20.32 -5.98
CA ALA A 84 -15.70 -20.73 -5.42
C ALA A 84 -14.52 -19.98 -6.07
N LYS A 85 -14.49 -19.88 -7.40
CA LYS A 85 -13.48 -19.08 -8.12
C LYS A 85 -13.48 -17.61 -7.71
N MET A 86 -14.66 -17.02 -7.49
CA MET A 86 -14.76 -15.65 -6.98
C MET A 86 -14.25 -15.51 -5.55
N ALA A 87 -14.46 -16.51 -4.69
CA ALA A 87 -13.89 -16.52 -3.35
C ALA A 87 -12.36 -16.54 -3.42
N GLU A 88 -11.78 -17.50 -4.17
CA GLU A 88 -10.34 -17.61 -4.38
C GLU A 88 -9.73 -16.31 -4.94
N HIS A 89 -10.43 -15.66 -5.87
CA HIS A 89 -10.00 -14.36 -6.38
C HIS A 89 -9.93 -13.30 -5.27
N HIS A 90 -10.93 -13.23 -4.39
CA HIS A 90 -10.94 -12.27 -3.28
C HIS A 90 -9.86 -12.59 -2.25
N ASP A 91 -9.64 -13.86 -1.94
CA ASP A 91 -8.55 -14.31 -1.06
C ASP A 91 -7.18 -13.92 -1.61
N ALA A 92 -6.93 -14.19 -2.90
CA ALA A 92 -5.69 -13.80 -3.55
C ALA A 92 -5.48 -12.28 -3.52
N LYS A 93 -6.57 -11.49 -3.58
CA LYS A 93 -6.49 -10.03 -3.44
C LYS A 93 -6.24 -9.59 -1.99
N ALA A 94 -6.83 -10.26 -1.00
CA ALA A 94 -6.56 -10.00 0.41
C ALA A 94 -5.09 -10.28 0.74
N ALA A 95 -4.59 -11.47 0.39
CA ALA A 95 -3.19 -11.84 0.58
C ALA A 95 -2.21 -10.89 -0.14
N GLY A 96 -2.57 -10.42 -1.34
CA GLY A 96 -1.77 -9.41 -2.05
C GLY A 96 -1.71 -8.05 -1.32
N LEU A 97 -2.80 -7.65 -0.65
CA LEU A 97 -2.85 -6.44 0.15
C LEU A 97 -2.12 -6.61 1.49
N GLU A 98 -2.17 -7.78 2.12
CA GLU A 98 -1.38 -8.12 3.31
C GLU A 98 0.12 -8.07 3.01
N ALA A 99 0.56 -8.71 1.93
CA ALA A 99 1.95 -8.65 1.51
C ALA A 99 2.40 -7.22 1.13
N GLN A 100 1.47 -6.37 0.69
CA GLN A 100 1.73 -4.95 0.49
C GLN A 100 1.86 -4.23 1.84
N LEU A 101 0.98 -4.50 2.79
CA LEU A 101 0.97 -3.91 4.13
C LEU A 101 2.29 -4.20 4.84
N GLU A 102 2.72 -5.46 4.89
CA GLU A 102 3.97 -5.89 5.54
C GLU A 102 5.23 -5.23 4.95
N ARG A 103 5.21 -4.91 3.67
CA ARG A 103 6.37 -4.32 2.96
C ARG A 103 6.36 -2.80 2.95
N SER A 104 5.21 -2.19 3.27
CA SER A 104 5.02 -0.75 3.20
C SER A 104 5.45 -0.12 4.51
N VAL A 105 6.43 0.78 4.45
CA VAL A 105 6.74 1.67 5.57
C VAL A 105 5.78 2.84 5.50
N PHE A 106 5.03 3.16 6.56
CA PHE A 106 4.15 4.33 6.62
C PHE A 106 4.89 5.51 7.26
N SER A 107 4.53 6.74 6.89
CA SER A 107 5.21 7.94 7.40
C SER A 107 4.88 8.27 8.86
N ASP A 108 3.79 7.68 9.35
CA ASP A 108 3.25 7.95 10.68
C ASP A 108 3.62 6.83 11.68
N ASP A 109 4.34 5.79 11.24
CA ASP A 109 4.89 4.77 12.13
C ASP A 109 6.00 5.38 13.01
N PRO A 110 6.08 5.04 14.30
CA PRO A 110 7.09 5.61 15.21
C PRO A 110 8.53 5.26 14.79
N ASP A 111 8.71 4.13 14.12
CA ASP A 111 9.98 3.61 13.62
C ASP A 111 10.17 3.85 12.11
N ALA A 112 9.33 4.67 11.48
CA ALA A 112 9.37 4.92 10.03
C ALA A 112 10.75 5.36 9.52
N ILE A 113 11.47 6.20 10.29
CA ILE A 113 12.82 6.65 9.94
C ILE A 113 13.81 5.46 9.99
N GLU A 114 13.77 4.65 11.04
CA GLU A 114 14.65 3.50 11.22
C GLU A 114 14.44 2.47 10.10
N GLN A 115 13.18 2.17 9.77
CA GLN A 115 12.83 1.27 8.67
C GLN A 115 13.32 1.79 7.30
N LEU A 116 13.21 3.10 7.04
CA LEU A 116 13.72 3.71 5.80
C LEU A 116 15.24 3.69 5.75
N GLU A 117 15.93 3.94 6.86
CA GLU A 117 17.40 3.87 6.96
C GLU A 117 17.91 2.44 6.72
N ALA A 118 17.26 1.44 7.29
CA ALA A 118 17.56 0.03 7.05
C ALA A 118 17.37 -0.34 5.57
N ARG A 119 16.28 0.11 4.93
CA ARG A 119 16.02 -0.12 3.51
C ARG A 119 17.06 0.55 2.60
N ILE A 120 17.49 1.77 2.95
CA ILE A 120 18.57 2.45 2.25
C ILE A 120 19.87 1.63 2.34
N ALA A 121 20.24 1.17 3.54
CA ALA A 121 21.45 0.37 3.73
C ALA A 121 21.41 -0.94 2.91
N GLU A 122 20.27 -1.64 2.89
CA GLU A 122 20.08 -2.84 2.08
C GLU A 122 20.26 -2.53 0.58
N HIS A 123 19.62 -1.46 0.09
CA HIS A 123 19.70 -1.06 -1.32
C HIS A 123 21.10 -0.59 -1.72
N GLU A 124 21.84 0.07 -0.82
CA GLU A 124 23.23 0.45 -1.04
C GLU A 124 24.14 -0.77 -1.13
N ALA A 125 24.05 -1.70 -0.16
CA ALA A 125 24.80 -2.95 -0.17
C ALA A 125 24.52 -3.76 -1.44
N LYS A 126 23.25 -3.84 -1.86
CA LYS A 126 22.84 -4.50 -3.10
C LYS A 126 23.44 -3.83 -4.33
N ARG A 127 23.36 -2.49 -4.42
CA ARG A 127 23.92 -1.72 -5.54
C ARG A 127 25.43 -1.90 -5.64
N ASP A 128 26.12 -1.88 -4.51
CA ASP A 128 27.58 -2.00 -4.47
C ASP A 128 28.03 -3.43 -4.82
N ARG A 129 27.30 -4.45 -4.35
CA ARG A 129 27.50 -5.84 -4.80
C ARG A 129 27.32 -5.97 -6.30
N MET A 130 26.25 -5.42 -6.87
CA MET A 130 26.00 -5.45 -8.32
C MET A 130 27.11 -4.76 -9.13
N ARG A 131 27.56 -3.59 -8.67
CA ARG A 131 28.70 -2.87 -9.28
C ARG A 131 29.98 -3.68 -9.22
N ARG A 132 30.25 -4.33 -8.09
CA ARG A 132 31.42 -5.19 -7.90
C ARG A 132 31.39 -6.37 -8.87
N VAL A 133 30.25 -7.07 -8.98
CA VAL A 133 30.07 -8.17 -9.94
C VAL A 133 30.30 -7.71 -11.38
N ASN A 134 29.71 -6.58 -11.78
CA ASN A 134 29.92 -6.03 -13.12
C ASN A 134 31.38 -5.66 -13.39
N ALA A 135 32.08 -5.09 -12.40
CA ALA A 135 33.49 -4.73 -12.54
C ALA A 135 34.40 -5.95 -12.67
N LEU A 136 34.14 -7.00 -11.87
CA LEU A 136 34.88 -8.27 -11.93
C LEU A 136 34.62 -9.01 -13.24
N TYR A 137 33.36 -9.08 -13.67
CA TYR A 137 32.98 -9.67 -14.95
C TYR A 137 33.65 -8.97 -16.13
N LYS A 138 33.64 -7.62 -16.14
CA LYS A 138 34.32 -6.83 -17.17
C LYS A 138 35.82 -7.13 -17.25
N LYS A 139 36.46 -7.43 -16.11
CA LYS A 139 37.88 -7.79 -16.03
C LYS A 139 38.15 -9.27 -16.34
N GLY A 140 37.12 -10.12 -16.41
CA GLY A 140 37.29 -11.57 -16.50
C GLY A 140 37.91 -12.19 -15.25
N ASP A 141 37.73 -11.60 -14.07
CA ASP A 141 38.36 -12.05 -12.82
C ASP A 141 37.61 -13.25 -12.22
N VAL A 142 38.13 -14.45 -12.48
CA VAL A 142 37.57 -15.72 -12.01
C VAL A 142 37.65 -15.84 -10.49
N ALA A 143 38.80 -15.50 -9.88
CA ALA A 143 38.99 -15.62 -8.44
C ALA A 143 38.09 -14.66 -7.67
N GLY A 144 37.98 -13.41 -8.14
CA GLY A 144 37.12 -12.40 -7.54
C GLY A 144 35.63 -12.72 -7.64
N LEU A 145 35.18 -13.35 -8.73
CA LEU A 145 33.79 -13.82 -8.87
C LEU A 145 33.53 -15.06 -8.01
N ALA A 146 34.48 -16.00 -7.95
CA ALA A 146 34.38 -17.19 -7.11
C ALA A 146 34.24 -16.84 -5.62
N ALA A 147 34.96 -15.82 -5.15
CA ALA A 147 34.82 -15.29 -3.78
C ALA A 147 33.42 -14.74 -3.48
N LEU A 148 32.64 -14.38 -4.49
CA LEU A 148 31.23 -13.95 -4.38
C LEU A 148 30.25 -15.10 -4.63
N GLY A 149 30.73 -16.33 -4.78
CA GLY A 149 29.95 -17.53 -5.10
C GLY A 149 29.46 -17.58 -6.55
N LEU A 150 30.12 -16.86 -7.47
CA LEU A 150 29.73 -16.78 -8.88
C LEU A 150 30.79 -17.43 -9.77
N ASP A 151 30.33 -18.14 -10.80
CA ASP A 151 31.17 -18.75 -11.82
C ASP A 151 31.08 -17.92 -13.12
N LEU A 152 32.24 -17.50 -13.63
CA LEU A 152 32.37 -16.67 -14.83
C LEU A 152 31.81 -17.37 -16.07
N GLU A 153 32.11 -18.66 -16.25
CA GLU A 153 31.68 -19.40 -17.45
C GLU A 153 30.17 -19.61 -17.43
N ARG A 154 29.62 -19.98 -16.27
CA ARG A 154 28.16 -20.06 -16.10
C ARG A 154 27.46 -18.72 -16.34
N LEU A 155 28.06 -17.60 -15.91
CA LEU A 155 27.52 -16.27 -16.20
C LEU A 155 27.54 -15.95 -17.70
N ARG A 156 28.62 -16.27 -18.41
CA ARG A 156 28.72 -16.08 -19.86
C ARG A 156 27.66 -16.87 -20.62
N VAL A 157 27.49 -18.16 -20.29
CA VAL A 157 26.45 -19.01 -20.89
C VAL A 157 25.05 -18.43 -20.63
N LYS A 158 24.79 -18.01 -19.39
CA LYS A 158 23.51 -17.39 -19.03
C LYS A 158 23.24 -16.10 -19.80
N LEU A 159 24.25 -15.24 -19.99
CA LEU A 159 24.12 -14.00 -20.75
C LEU A 159 23.90 -14.27 -22.24
N ALA A 160 24.65 -15.22 -22.82
CA ALA A 160 24.47 -15.61 -24.21
C ALA A 160 23.04 -16.14 -24.46
N ALA A 161 22.48 -16.91 -23.52
CA ALA A 161 21.11 -17.41 -23.59
C ALA A 161 20.04 -16.31 -23.44
N ALA A 162 20.33 -15.22 -22.71
CA ALA A 162 19.42 -14.09 -22.55
C ALA A 162 19.22 -13.27 -23.84
N GLY A 163 20.10 -13.46 -24.83
CA GLY A 163 20.04 -12.82 -26.14
C GLY A 163 20.63 -11.39 -26.15
N PRO A 164 20.90 -10.86 -27.36
CA PRO A 164 21.69 -9.63 -27.54
C PRO A 164 21.02 -8.37 -26.98
N TYR A 165 19.70 -8.38 -26.78
CA TYR A 165 18.95 -7.24 -26.24
C TYR A 165 19.00 -7.10 -24.71
N TRP A 166 19.31 -8.18 -23.98
CA TRP A 166 19.27 -8.21 -22.51
C TRP A 166 20.66 -8.10 -21.86
N GLY A 167 21.72 -8.00 -22.66
CA GLY A 167 22.95 -7.28 -22.33
C GLY A 167 24.21 -8.11 -22.07
N ASP A 168 25.36 -7.51 -22.38
CA ASP A 168 26.72 -8.05 -22.20
C ASP A 168 27.22 -8.02 -20.75
N LYS A 169 26.36 -7.78 -19.76
CA LYS A 169 26.74 -7.58 -18.35
C LYS A 169 25.79 -8.31 -17.40
N PRO A 170 26.29 -8.92 -16.31
CA PRO A 170 25.48 -9.62 -15.33
C PRO A 170 24.36 -8.78 -14.73
N HIS A 171 24.63 -7.50 -14.46
CA HIS A 171 23.64 -6.53 -14.02
C HIS A 171 23.55 -5.37 -15.01
N VAL A 172 22.35 -5.16 -15.53
CA VAL A 172 22.08 -4.14 -16.55
C VAL A 172 21.99 -2.74 -15.95
N ALA A 173 22.23 -1.72 -16.77
CA ALA A 173 22.34 -0.34 -16.31
C ALA A 173 21.05 0.17 -15.63
N TYR A 174 19.87 -0.20 -16.15
CA TYR A 174 18.61 0.25 -15.57
C TYR A 174 18.37 -0.29 -14.16
N GLU A 175 18.87 -1.49 -13.82
CA GLU A 175 18.74 -2.05 -12.46
C GLU A 175 19.47 -1.17 -11.44
N LEU A 176 20.68 -0.74 -11.77
CA LEU A 176 21.49 0.16 -10.94
C LEU A 176 20.85 1.55 -10.82
N THR A 177 20.32 2.08 -11.92
CA THR A 177 19.59 3.36 -11.93
C THR A 177 18.35 3.29 -11.05
N ASN A 178 17.58 2.20 -11.15
CA ASN A 178 16.38 1.98 -10.34
C ASN A 178 16.71 1.91 -8.85
N LEU A 179 17.78 1.21 -8.46
CA LEU A 179 18.24 1.19 -7.07
C LEU A 179 18.65 2.59 -6.59
N GLY A 180 19.39 3.33 -7.43
CA GLY A 180 19.79 4.71 -7.11
C GLY A 180 18.59 5.65 -6.92
N ALA A 181 17.57 5.54 -7.76
CA ALA A 181 16.33 6.31 -7.65
C ALA A 181 15.57 5.99 -6.35
N ARG A 182 15.45 4.69 -6.00
CA ARG A 182 14.81 4.26 -4.74
C ARG A 182 15.53 4.81 -3.51
N ILE A 183 16.86 4.70 -3.47
CA ILE A 183 17.68 5.25 -2.38
C ILE A 183 17.44 6.76 -2.22
N ARG A 184 17.43 7.51 -3.34
CA ARG A 184 17.17 8.96 -3.30
C ARG A 184 15.78 9.26 -2.76
N ALA A 185 14.75 8.58 -3.27
CA ALA A 185 13.38 8.77 -2.84
C ALA A 185 13.21 8.49 -1.33
N ASP A 186 13.87 7.44 -0.81
CA ASP A 186 13.81 7.12 0.63
C ASP A 186 14.50 8.18 1.48
N ARG A 187 15.63 8.73 1.02
CA ARG A 187 16.32 9.84 1.70
C ARG A 187 15.47 11.12 1.71
N GLU A 188 14.86 11.46 0.57
CA GLU A 188 13.91 12.58 0.46
C GLU A 188 12.72 12.38 1.40
N ARG A 189 12.23 11.14 1.52
CA ARG A 189 11.14 10.78 2.43
C ARG A 189 11.53 10.96 3.90
N ILE A 190 12.72 10.51 4.31
CA ILE A 190 13.24 10.75 5.68
C ILE A 190 13.31 12.25 5.97
N ALA A 191 13.85 13.04 5.03
CA ALA A 191 13.93 14.49 5.18
C ALA A 191 12.54 15.14 5.33
N ALA A 192 11.55 14.69 4.55
CA ALA A 192 10.17 15.15 4.65
C ALA A 192 9.54 14.81 6.01
N ILE A 193 9.76 13.59 6.54
CA ILE A 193 9.28 13.17 7.86
C ILE A 193 9.91 14.05 8.94
N ARG A 194 11.24 14.20 8.94
CA ARG A 194 11.96 15.04 9.92
C ARG A 194 11.47 16.50 9.89
N ALA A 195 11.29 17.06 8.70
CA ALA A 195 10.79 18.42 8.53
C ALA A 195 9.34 18.58 9.04
N ARG A 196 8.50 17.55 8.90
CA ARG A 196 7.14 17.54 9.46
C ARG A 196 7.17 17.50 10.98
N THR A 197 7.98 16.63 11.57
CA THR A 197 8.15 16.52 13.03
C THR A 197 8.68 17.83 13.62
N GLN A 198 9.68 18.44 13.00
CA GLN A 198 10.24 19.73 13.45
C GLN A 198 9.19 20.86 13.44
N ARG A 199 8.32 20.87 12.42
CA ARG A 199 7.24 21.86 12.35
C ARG A 199 6.16 21.64 13.39
N ALA A 200 5.83 20.38 13.69
CA ALA A 200 4.90 20.04 14.75
C ALA A 200 5.43 20.49 16.12
N THR A 201 6.70 20.19 16.44
CA THR A 201 7.33 20.64 17.69
C THR A 201 7.46 22.16 17.79
N ALA A 202 7.73 22.85 16.68
CA ALA A 202 7.71 24.32 16.65
C ALA A 202 6.29 24.89 16.92
N ALA A 203 5.24 24.23 16.43
CA ALA A 203 3.86 24.59 16.74
C ALA A 203 3.48 24.32 18.19
N GLU A 204 3.95 23.22 18.79
CA GLU A 204 3.77 22.94 20.22
C GLU A 204 4.39 24.04 21.07
N ALA A 205 5.62 24.44 20.76
CA ALA A 205 6.31 25.54 21.45
C ALA A 205 5.60 26.90 21.29
N ALA A 206 4.79 27.09 20.25
CA ALA A 206 4.02 28.30 19.97
C ALA A 206 2.59 28.27 20.56
N GLY A 207 2.26 27.31 21.42
CA GLY A 207 0.92 27.17 22.01
C GLY A 207 -0.04 26.32 21.17
N GLY A 208 0.47 25.42 20.33
CA GLY A 208 -0.31 24.48 19.53
C GLY A 208 -0.54 24.90 18.08
N VAL A 209 -0.44 26.19 17.77
CA VAL A 209 -0.57 26.73 16.41
C VAL A 209 0.55 27.70 16.08
N LEU A 210 1.38 27.34 15.09
CA LEU A 210 2.41 28.20 14.54
C LEU A 210 1.88 28.90 13.29
N ILE A 211 1.96 30.24 13.29
CA ILE A 211 1.58 31.09 12.15
C ILE A 211 2.80 31.89 11.73
N GLU A 212 3.33 31.60 10.55
CA GLU A 212 4.52 32.24 9.99
C GLU A 212 4.18 33.00 8.72
N GLY A 213 4.89 34.09 8.45
CA GLY A 213 4.73 34.90 7.24
C GLY A 213 4.07 36.26 7.46
N GLY A 214 4.08 37.06 6.39
CA GLY A 214 3.53 38.42 6.37
C GLY A 214 2.12 38.42 5.76
N GLU A 215 2.00 38.90 4.52
CA GLU A 215 0.73 38.97 3.79
C GLU A 215 0.15 37.59 3.48
N TYR A 216 0.98 36.64 3.07
CA TYR A 216 0.64 35.23 2.99
C TYR A 216 1.21 34.50 4.21
N VAL A 217 0.35 33.78 4.91
CA VAL A 217 0.72 33.04 6.12
C VAL A 217 0.69 31.54 5.88
N ARG A 218 1.63 30.87 6.54
CA ARG A 218 1.65 29.43 6.73
C ARG A 218 1.15 29.14 8.15
N VAL A 219 0.09 28.35 8.24
CA VAL A 219 -0.49 27.88 9.50
C VAL A 219 -0.12 26.42 9.67
N THR A 220 0.60 26.11 10.74
CA THR A 220 1.00 24.76 11.12
C THR A 220 0.43 24.42 12.48
N PHE A 221 -0.19 23.25 12.56
CA PHE A 221 -0.78 22.74 13.80
C PHE A 221 0.12 21.67 14.40
N ALA A 222 0.29 21.71 15.72
CA ALA A 222 0.99 20.69 16.49
C ALA A 222 0.26 19.33 16.42
N ALA A 223 -1.04 19.38 16.69
CA ALA A 223 -1.95 18.23 16.65
C ALA A 223 -2.98 18.40 15.53
N PRO A 224 -3.64 17.32 15.09
CA PRO A 224 -4.73 17.39 14.12
C PRO A 224 -5.81 18.39 14.61
N PRO A 225 -6.10 19.47 13.87
CA PRO A 225 -7.09 20.45 14.30
C PRO A 225 -8.51 19.89 14.20
N GLU A 226 -9.43 20.49 14.96
CA GLU A 226 -10.84 20.12 14.92
C GLU A 226 -11.45 20.38 13.53
N ARG A 227 -12.45 19.57 13.17
CA ARG A 227 -13.15 19.69 11.88
C ARG A 227 -13.63 21.10 11.57
N ALA A 228 -14.17 21.80 12.57
CA ALA A 228 -14.68 23.16 12.38
C ALA A 228 -13.59 24.11 11.86
N ILE A 229 -12.38 24.02 12.43
CA ILE A 229 -11.22 24.83 12.03
C ILE A 229 -10.83 24.54 10.57
N LEU A 230 -10.89 23.27 10.16
CA LEU A 230 -10.50 22.83 8.83
C LEU A 230 -11.47 23.30 7.75
N GLU A 231 -12.77 23.22 8.03
CA GLU A 231 -13.79 23.73 7.11
C GLU A 231 -13.73 25.26 7.04
N ALA A 232 -13.46 25.95 8.15
CA ALA A 232 -13.24 27.40 8.17
C ALA A 232 -12.03 27.81 7.30
N LEU A 233 -10.91 27.08 7.40
CA LEU A 233 -9.72 27.32 6.56
C LEU A 233 -10.02 27.12 5.06
N LYS A 234 -10.71 26.03 4.69
CA LYS A 234 -11.10 25.79 3.30
C LYS A 234 -12.05 26.88 2.78
N ALA A 235 -13.04 27.27 3.58
CA ALA A 235 -13.98 28.33 3.23
C ALA A 235 -13.27 29.69 3.04
N ALA A 236 -12.24 29.96 3.84
CA ALA A 236 -11.37 31.13 3.70
C ALA A 236 -10.42 31.08 2.48
N GLY A 237 -10.37 29.95 1.77
CA GLY A 237 -9.52 29.76 0.58
C GLY A 237 -8.08 29.33 0.91
N PHE A 238 -7.82 28.84 2.12
CA PHE A 238 -6.51 28.27 2.45
C PHE A 238 -6.32 26.92 1.74
N GLN A 239 -5.10 26.70 1.27
CA GLN A 239 -4.72 25.46 0.59
C GLN A 239 -3.76 24.66 1.47
N TRP A 240 -3.98 23.35 1.54
CA TRP A 240 -3.06 22.44 2.23
C TRP A 240 -1.87 22.10 1.33
N GLY A 241 -0.66 22.26 1.85
CA GLY A 241 0.57 21.90 1.14
C GLY A 241 1.73 21.68 2.09
N GLY A 242 2.49 20.60 1.88
CA GLY A 242 3.71 20.33 2.63
C GLY A 242 3.53 20.16 4.14
N GLY A 243 2.33 19.86 4.63
CA GLY A 243 2.05 19.74 6.06
C GLY A 243 1.66 21.06 6.74
N SER A 244 1.19 22.06 5.99
CA SER A 244 0.69 23.32 6.53
C SER A 244 -0.40 23.90 5.62
N TRP A 245 -1.23 24.77 6.18
CA TRP A 245 -2.22 25.53 5.42
C TRP A 245 -1.61 26.86 4.99
N VAL A 246 -1.79 27.23 3.73
CA VAL A 246 -1.23 28.46 3.15
C VAL A 246 -2.34 29.30 2.58
N GLY A 247 -2.36 30.58 2.94
CA GLY A 247 -3.38 31.52 2.48
C GLY A 247 -3.08 32.97 2.91
N PRO A 248 -3.87 33.93 2.42
CA PRO A 248 -3.71 35.33 2.77
C PRO A 248 -4.08 35.56 4.24
N ARG A 249 -3.24 36.31 4.97
CA ARG A 249 -3.41 36.64 6.39
C ARG A 249 -4.73 37.34 6.68
N ALA A 250 -5.17 38.21 5.77
CA ALA A 250 -6.42 38.96 5.89
C ALA A 250 -7.66 38.06 5.95
N ARG A 251 -7.58 36.81 5.48
CA ARG A 251 -8.68 35.84 5.51
C ARG A 251 -8.50 34.77 6.58
N LEU A 252 -7.54 34.93 7.49
CA LEU A 252 -7.28 33.95 8.53
C LEU A 252 -8.50 33.85 9.48
N PRO A 253 -9.15 32.67 9.60
CA PRO A 253 -10.32 32.51 10.46
C PRO A 253 -9.99 32.80 11.93
N GLU A 254 -10.92 33.44 12.64
CA GLU A 254 -10.77 33.77 14.07
C GLU A 254 -10.57 32.53 14.94
N ALA A 255 -11.24 31.41 14.61
CA ALA A 255 -11.07 30.11 15.27
C ALA A 255 -9.62 29.58 15.24
N VAL A 256 -8.77 30.03 14.31
CA VAL A 256 -7.34 29.68 14.25
C VAL A 256 -6.50 30.62 15.14
N GLN A 257 -6.97 31.85 15.37
CA GLN A 257 -6.31 32.86 16.18
C GLN A 257 -6.54 32.62 17.68
N GLU A 258 -7.73 32.16 18.06
CA GLU A 258 -8.12 31.86 19.45
C GLU A 258 -7.40 30.65 20.05
N GLY A 259 -6.98 29.70 19.21
CA GLY A 259 -6.19 28.52 19.60
C GLY A 259 -4.74 28.79 20.04
N ARG A 260 -4.39 30.05 20.32
CA ARG A 260 -3.10 30.49 20.88
C ARG A 260 -3.05 30.52 22.41
N SER A 261 -4.18 30.23 23.08
CA SER A 261 -4.32 30.35 24.54
C SER A 261 -3.71 29.16 25.28
#